data_AF-A0A6A5YER2-F1
#
_entry.id   AF-A0A6A5YER2-F1
#
_cell.length_a   1.000
_cell.length_b   1.000
_cell.length_c   1.000
_cell.angle_alpha   90.00
_cell.angle_beta   90.00
_cell.angle_gamma   90.00
#
_symmetry.space_group_name_H-M   'P 1'
#
loop_
_entity.id
_entity.type
_entity.pdbx_description
1 polymer ?
#
loop_
_entity_poly.entity_id
_entity_poly.type
_entity_poly.pdbx_seq_one_letter_code
_entity_poly.pdbx_strand_id
1 'polypeptide(L)'
;MAKLLQLSVMLHLSLTQSPHVVVNACCPGPCRTNLGRDFGIVLKSVMGVWQHFMARMAEEGSRTLVGATALGKEANGGFWINDVLHGVNYQYHAASSGSNCDTTAESKTVQAAIESGINFMNTHNINQACFNMDHGGTWQGLLQLAAGGTAIINNKCDSVTYTLTV
;
A
#
# COMPACT_ATOMS: atom_id res chain seq x y z
N MET A 1 16.84 8.90 7.30
CA MET A 1 16.37 9.39 5.98
C MET A 1 16.43 8.32 4.89
N ALA A 2 17.54 7.61 4.67
CA ALA A 2 17.64 6.60 3.60
C ALA A 2 16.54 5.51 3.61
N LYS A 3 16.12 5.05 4.79
CA LYS A 3 15.04 4.05 4.90
C LYS A 3 13.68 4.57 4.40
N LEU A 4 13.36 5.84 4.63
CA LEU A 4 12.12 6.44 4.11
C LEU A 4 12.15 6.53 2.58
N LEU A 5 13.30 6.93 2.03
CA LEU A 5 13.51 6.96 0.58
C LEU A 5 13.40 5.55 -0.03
N GLN A 6 13.94 4.53 0.65
CA GLN A 6 13.80 3.14 0.21
C GLN A 6 12.32 2.73 0.17
N LEU A 7 11.55 3.04 1.22
CA LEU A 7 10.11 2.75 1.24
C LEU A 7 9.36 3.47 0.10
N SER A 8 9.67 4.74 -0.18
CA SER A 8 9.03 5.47 -1.29
C SER A 8 9.38 4.91 -2.67
N VAL A 9 10.63 4.46 -2.86
CA VAL A 9 11.06 3.82 -4.10
C VAL A 9 10.35 2.48 -4.31
N MET A 10 10.24 1.65 -3.27
CA MET A 10 9.52 0.37 -3.37
C MET A 10 8.05 0.58 -3.71
N LEU A 11 7.40 1.59 -3.10
CA LEU A 11 6.02 1.94 -3.43
C LEU A 11 5.90 2.42 -4.88
N HIS A 12 6.78 3.32 -5.34
CA HIS A 12 6.77 3.77 -6.73
C HIS A 12 6.97 2.62 -7.73
N LEU A 13 7.88 1.68 -7.44
CA LEU A 13 8.08 0.48 -8.25
C LEU A 13 6.84 -0.41 -8.27
N SER A 14 6.15 -0.60 -7.14
CA SER A 14 4.90 -1.38 -7.11
C SER A 14 3.78 -0.81 -7.99
N LEU A 15 3.81 0.49 -8.25
CA LEU A 15 2.82 1.20 -9.09
C LEU A 15 3.22 1.25 -10.57
N THR A 16 4.51 1.21 -10.87
CA THR A 16 5.05 1.37 -12.24
C THR A 16 5.41 0.05 -12.91
N GLN A 17 5.53 -1.03 -12.14
CA GLN A 17 5.89 -2.35 -12.65
C GLN A 17 4.72 -3.12 -13.26
N SER A 18 5.04 -4.00 -14.22
CA SER A 18 4.16 -5.02 -14.77
C SER A 18 3.41 -5.85 -13.71
N PRO A 19 2.14 -6.21 -13.94
CA PRO A 19 1.24 -6.85 -12.96
C PRO A 19 1.61 -8.29 -12.55
N HIS A 20 2.73 -8.82 -13.07
CA HIS A 20 3.24 -10.16 -12.78
C HIS A 20 4.32 -10.20 -11.70
N VAL A 21 4.85 -9.05 -11.29
CA VAL A 21 5.95 -8.97 -10.33
C VAL A 21 5.49 -8.18 -9.11
N VAL A 22 5.59 -8.82 -7.95
CA VAL A 22 5.17 -8.26 -6.65
C VAL A 22 6.35 -7.53 -6.03
N VAL A 23 6.14 -6.26 -5.67
CA VAL A 23 7.12 -5.43 -4.98
C VAL A 23 6.56 -5.10 -3.61
N ASN A 24 7.22 -5.51 -2.54
CA ASN A 24 6.85 -5.09 -1.19
C ASN A 24 8.08 -4.60 -0.43
N ALA A 25 7.85 -3.73 0.54
CA ALA A 25 8.84 -3.41 1.54
C ALA A 25 8.70 -4.38 2.71
N CYS A 26 9.79 -4.61 3.44
CA CYS A 26 9.73 -5.39 4.67
C CYS A 26 10.65 -4.82 5.75
N CYS A 27 10.35 -5.13 7.01
CA CYS A 27 11.15 -4.74 8.15
C CYS A 27 11.28 -5.91 9.13
N PRO A 28 12.48 -6.48 9.32
CA PRO A 28 12.69 -7.62 10.22
C PRO A 28 12.63 -7.24 11.71
N GLY A 29 12.45 -5.95 12.01
CA GLY A 29 12.62 -5.40 13.36
C GLY A 29 14.09 -5.30 13.77
N PRO A 30 14.37 -5.00 15.03
CA PRO A 30 15.74 -4.98 15.54
C PRO A 30 16.32 -6.40 15.53
N CYS A 31 17.44 -6.60 14.85
CA CYS A 31 18.12 -7.88 14.77
C CYS A 31 19.53 -7.76 15.32
N ARG A 32 19.98 -8.79 16.06
CA ARG A 32 21.36 -8.93 16.54
C ARG A 32 22.30 -9.01 15.35
N THR A 33 22.90 -7.87 15.00
CA THR A 33 23.70 -7.70 13.78
C THR A 33 24.85 -6.73 14.03
N ASN A 34 25.88 -6.82 13.20
CA ASN A 34 27.04 -5.93 13.28
C ASN A 34 26.84 -4.60 12.52
N LEU A 35 25.61 -4.07 12.49
CA LEU A 35 25.28 -2.84 11.75
C LEU A 35 25.97 -1.61 12.36
N GLY A 36 26.11 -1.57 13.69
CA GLY A 36 26.77 -0.50 14.44
C GLY A 36 28.26 -0.74 14.69
N ARG A 37 28.95 -1.54 13.87
CA ARG A 37 30.35 -1.96 14.12
C ARG A 37 31.33 -0.79 14.28
N ASP A 38 31.03 0.32 13.58
CA ASP A 38 31.83 1.54 13.50
C ASP A 38 31.44 2.59 14.57
N PHE A 39 30.50 2.26 15.47
CA PHE A 39 30.17 3.14 16.60
C PHE A 39 31.30 3.16 17.63
N GLY A 40 31.45 4.31 18.32
CA GLY A 40 32.39 4.44 19.44
C GLY A 40 32.11 3.41 20.54
N ILE A 41 33.17 3.00 21.26
CA ILE A 41 33.14 1.92 22.26
C ILE A 41 31.95 2.02 23.23
N VAL A 42 31.65 3.22 23.73
CA VAL A 42 30.54 3.44 24.66
C VAL A 42 29.19 3.09 24.02
N LEU A 43 28.90 3.64 22.85
CA LEU A 43 27.64 3.41 22.15
C LEU A 43 27.53 1.95 21.68
N LYS A 44 28.65 1.34 21.28
CA LYS A 44 28.71 -0.07 20.89
C LYS A 44 28.39 -1.01 22.06
N SER A 45 28.91 -0.72 23.25
CA SER A 45 28.61 -1.49 24.46
C SER A 45 27.14 -1.36 24.87
N VAL A 46 26.60 -0.15 24.88
CA VAL A 46 25.18 0.09 25.20
C VAL A 46 24.27 -0.58 24.17
N MET A 47 24.54 -0.41 22.87
CA MET A 47 23.80 -1.08 21.80
C MET A 47 23.93 -2.60 21.87
N GLY A 48 25.08 -3.14 22.27
CA GLY A 48 25.30 -4.57 22.44
C GLY A 48 24.42 -5.16 23.53
N VAL A 49 24.39 -4.53 24.70
CA VAL A 49 23.51 -4.92 25.81
C VAL A 49 22.04 -4.82 25.39
N TRP A 50 21.66 -3.70 24.74
CA TRP A 50 20.29 -3.52 24.26
C TRP A 50 19.89 -4.58 23.21
N GLN A 51 20.75 -4.85 22.22
CA GLN A 51 20.50 -5.88 21.21
C GLN A 51 20.40 -7.28 21.84
N HIS A 52 21.16 -7.55 22.90
CA HIS A 52 21.08 -8.83 23.58
C HIS A 52 19.69 -9.06 24.20
N PHE A 53 19.10 -8.06 24.85
CA PHE A 53 17.80 -8.24 25.51
C PHE A 53 16.60 -8.01 24.58
N MET A 54 16.69 -7.05 23.65
CA MET A 54 15.54 -6.53 22.91
C MET A 54 15.55 -6.88 21.42
N ALA A 55 16.70 -7.24 20.84
CA ALA A 55 16.78 -7.57 19.42
C ALA A 55 16.59 -9.07 19.17
N ARG A 56 15.92 -9.36 18.05
CA ARG A 56 15.68 -10.68 17.51
C ARG A 56 16.99 -11.32 17.02
N MET A 57 16.99 -12.63 16.94
CA MET A 57 18.07 -13.35 16.25
C MET A 57 18.08 -13.01 14.75
N ALA A 58 19.24 -13.10 14.11
CA ALA A 58 19.36 -12.81 12.68
C ALA A 58 18.51 -13.77 11.84
N GLU A 59 18.40 -15.01 12.29
CA GLU A 59 17.58 -16.07 11.71
C GLU A 59 16.09 -15.69 11.78
N GLU A 60 15.62 -15.21 12.93
CA GLU A 60 14.25 -14.72 13.10
C GLU A 60 13.96 -13.50 12.23
N GLY A 61 14.93 -12.59 12.09
CA GLY A 61 14.82 -11.45 11.18
C GLY A 61 14.77 -11.87 9.72
N SER A 62 15.57 -12.87 9.32
CA SER A 62 15.62 -13.36 7.94
C SER A 62 14.29 -13.98 7.49
N ARG A 63 13.51 -14.56 8.43
CA ARG A 63 12.15 -15.06 8.16
C ARG A 63 11.21 -13.99 7.67
N THR A 64 11.38 -12.74 8.10
CA THR A 64 10.59 -11.62 7.57
C THR A 64 10.90 -11.38 6.09
N LEU A 65 12.16 -11.47 5.68
CA LEU A 65 12.55 -11.31 4.27
C LEU A 65 11.98 -12.45 3.42
N VAL A 66 12.18 -13.70 3.86
CA VAL A 66 11.67 -14.90 3.17
C VAL A 66 10.14 -14.90 3.14
N GLY A 67 9.49 -14.56 4.26
CA GLY A 67 8.04 -14.44 4.36
C GLY A 67 7.50 -13.40 3.38
N ALA A 68 8.13 -12.22 3.29
CA ALA A 68 7.74 -11.19 2.32
C ALA A 68 7.84 -11.67 0.87
N THR A 69 8.86 -12.47 0.53
CA THR A 69 9.01 -13.04 -0.83
C THR A 69 8.02 -14.15 -1.16
N ALA A 70 7.45 -14.81 -0.14
CA ALA A 70 6.45 -15.85 -0.33
C ALA A 70 5.03 -15.29 -0.51
N LEU A 71 4.84 -13.98 -0.35
CA LEU A 71 3.53 -13.33 -0.52
C LEU A 71 3.14 -13.22 -2.00
N GLY A 72 1.85 -13.32 -2.28
CA GLY A 72 1.29 -13.17 -3.62
C GLY A 72 1.02 -11.70 -3.99
N LYS A 73 0.19 -11.54 -5.04
CA LYS A 73 -0.14 -10.23 -5.62
C LYS A 73 -0.79 -9.28 -4.61
N GLU A 74 -1.49 -9.83 -3.62
CA GLU A 74 -2.10 -9.15 -2.49
C GLU A 74 -1.10 -8.31 -1.67
N ALA A 75 0.19 -8.63 -1.73
CA ALA A 75 1.23 -7.88 -1.03
C ALA A 75 1.89 -6.76 -1.85
N ASN A 76 1.54 -6.59 -3.14
CA ASN A 76 2.21 -5.62 -4.00
C ASN A 76 1.97 -4.17 -3.54
N GLY A 77 3.04 -3.49 -3.15
CA GLY A 77 3.08 -2.14 -2.58
C GLY A 77 2.99 -2.11 -1.04
N GLY A 78 2.85 -3.28 -0.41
CA GLY A 78 2.69 -3.42 1.03
C GLY A 78 4.01 -3.35 1.81
N PHE A 79 3.86 -3.38 3.12
CA PHE A 79 4.93 -3.33 4.12
C PHE A 79 4.81 -4.52 5.08
N TRP A 80 5.69 -5.50 4.92
CA TRP A 80 5.70 -6.73 5.71
C TRP A 80 6.54 -6.58 6.98
N ILE A 81 5.93 -6.72 8.15
CA ILE A 81 6.62 -6.64 9.45
C ILE A 81 5.93 -7.55 10.46
N ASN A 82 6.71 -8.25 11.30
CA ASN A 82 6.20 -9.16 12.34
C ASN A 82 5.21 -10.21 11.81
N ASP A 83 5.47 -10.75 10.62
CA ASP A 83 4.61 -11.72 9.93
C ASP A 83 3.18 -11.20 9.63
N VAL A 84 3.05 -9.87 9.53
CA VAL A 84 1.81 -9.17 9.17
C VAL A 84 2.08 -8.25 7.99
N LEU A 85 1.15 -8.25 7.03
CA LEU A 85 1.16 -7.32 5.92
C LEU A 85 0.47 -6.01 6.35
N HIS A 86 1.24 -4.93 6.37
CA HIS A 86 0.75 -3.58 6.63
C HIS A 86 0.76 -2.76 5.35
N GLY A 87 -0.05 -1.71 5.28
CA GLY A 87 -0.20 -0.92 4.06
C GLY A 87 -1.32 -1.49 3.21
N VAL A 88 -2.35 -0.67 3.05
CA VAL A 88 -3.46 -0.97 2.17
C VAL A 88 -3.06 -0.47 0.79
N ASN A 89 -2.81 -1.40 -0.14
CA ASN A 89 -2.59 -1.03 -1.52
C ASN A 89 -3.92 -0.71 -2.14
N TYR A 90 -4.25 0.59 -2.17
CA TYR A 90 -5.41 1.09 -2.88
C TYR A 90 -5.02 1.31 -4.34
N GLN A 91 -5.54 0.48 -5.23
CA GLN A 91 -5.58 0.80 -6.66
C GLN A 91 -6.90 1.51 -6.93
N TYR A 92 -6.84 2.56 -7.75
CA TYR A 92 -8.05 3.20 -8.25
C TYR A 92 -7.99 3.35 -9.77
N HIS A 93 -9.14 3.17 -10.40
CA HIS A 93 -9.34 3.54 -11.80
C HIS A 93 -10.55 4.46 -11.86
N ALA A 94 -10.32 5.71 -12.24
CA ALA A 94 -11.37 6.68 -12.47
C ALA A 94 -11.47 6.97 -13.97
N ALA A 95 -12.67 6.84 -14.52
CA ALA A 95 -12.99 7.24 -15.89
C ALA A 95 -14.18 8.20 -15.83
N SER A 96 -14.03 9.41 -16.36
CA SER A 96 -15.09 10.42 -16.43
C SER A 96 -15.44 10.73 -17.89
N SER A 97 -16.69 11.11 -18.14
CA SER A 97 -17.23 11.43 -19.45
C SER A 97 -18.27 12.55 -19.35
N GLY A 98 -18.42 13.36 -20.41
CA GLY A 98 -19.30 14.52 -20.42
C GLY A 98 -18.54 15.82 -20.72
N SER A 99 -18.97 16.91 -20.09
CA SER A 99 -18.39 18.25 -20.30
C SER A 99 -17.42 18.58 -19.16
N ASN A 100 -16.29 19.24 -19.46
CA ASN A 100 -15.31 19.73 -18.47
C ASN A 100 -14.62 18.62 -17.62
N CYS A 101 -14.35 17.47 -18.23
CA CYS A 101 -13.72 16.29 -17.59
C CYS A 101 -12.22 16.44 -17.29
N ASP A 102 -11.64 17.63 -17.49
CA ASP A 102 -10.21 17.92 -17.32
C ASP A 102 -9.96 19.09 -16.34
N THR A 103 -10.99 19.52 -15.61
CA THR A 103 -10.90 20.68 -14.71
C THR A 103 -10.41 20.31 -13.31
N THR A 104 -9.74 21.26 -12.64
CA THR A 104 -9.30 21.07 -11.24
C THR A 104 -10.47 20.84 -10.27
N ALA A 105 -11.66 21.33 -10.62
CA ALA A 105 -12.88 21.05 -9.86
C ALA A 105 -13.22 19.55 -9.89
N GLU A 106 -13.09 18.90 -11.05
CA GLU A 106 -13.33 17.47 -11.23
C GLU A 106 -12.30 16.60 -10.49
N SER A 107 -11.01 16.96 -10.52
CA SER A 107 -9.99 16.19 -9.78
C SER A 107 -10.22 16.17 -8.26
N LYS A 108 -10.73 17.28 -7.69
CA LYS A 108 -11.12 17.35 -6.28
C LYS A 108 -12.33 16.48 -5.97
N THR A 109 -13.29 16.45 -6.89
CA THR A 109 -14.48 15.59 -6.79
C THR A 109 -14.11 14.11 -6.84
N VAL A 110 -13.21 13.73 -7.76
CA VAL A 110 -12.68 12.36 -7.86
C VAL A 110 -11.91 11.99 -6.59
N GLN A 111 -11.10 12.89 -6.03
CA GLN A 111 -10.41 12.65 -4.77
C GLN A 111 -11.39 12.42 -3.60
N ALA A 112 -12.42 13.26 -3.48
CA ALA A 112 -13.45 13.09 -2.45
C ALA A 112 -14.23 11.77 -2.61
N ALA A 113 -14.47 11.34 -3.85
CA ALA A 113 -15.09 10.04 -4.15
C ALA A 113 -14.17 8.87 -3.79
N ILE A 114 -12.86 8.97 -4.03
CA ILE A 114 -11.87 7.98 -3.59
C ILE A 114 -11.87 7.86 -2.06
N GLU A 115 -11.82 8.97 -1.34
CA GLU A 115 -11.84 8.98 0.13
C GLU A 115 -13.13 8.35 0.68
N SER A 116 -14.28 8.72 0.12
CA SER A 116 -15.58 8.16 0.51
C SER A 116 -15.68 6.66 0.21
N GLY A 117 -15.23 6.23 -0.97
CA GLY A 117 -15.24 4.83 -1.40
C GLY A 117 -14.31 3.96 -0.55
N ILE A 118 -13.12 4.45 -0.19
CA ILE A 118 -12.20 3.77 0.72
C ILE A 118 -12.84 3.61 2.11
N ASN A 119 -13.46 4.66 2.65
CA ASN A 119 -14.16 4.57 3.94
C ASN A 119 -15.28 3.53 3.90
N PHE A 120 -16.10 3.53 2.85
CA PHE A 120 -17.14 2.53 2.65
C PHE A 120 -16.57 1.11 2.64
N MET A 121 -15.52 0.88 1.86
CA MET A 121 -14.84 -0.42 1.75
C MET A 121 -14.29 -0.89 3.10
N ASN A 122 -13.67 0.00 3.87
CA ASN A 122 -13.15 -0.31 5.20
C ASN A 122 -14.28 -0.67 6.18
N THR A 123 -15.39 0.08 6.19
CA THR A 123 -16.54 -0.18 7.07
C THR A 123 -17.20 -1.53 6.78
N HIS A 124 -17.23 -1.95 5.51
CA HIS A 124 -17.90 -3.18 5.07
C HIS A 124 -16.93 -4.36 4.87
N ASN A 125 -15.64 -4.17 5.16
CA ASN A 125 -14.59 -5.17 4.96
C ASN A 125 -14.55 -5.72 3.51
N ILE A 126 -14.62 -4.80 2.55
CA ILE A 126 -14.65 -5.09 1.10
C ILE A 126 -13.28 -4.78 0.50
N ASN A 127 -12.70 -5.73 -0.24
CA ASN A 127 -11.36 -5.58 -0.83
C ASN A 127 -11.33 -5.06 -2.27
N GLN A 128 -12.49 -4.94 -2.93
CA GLN A 128 -12.62 -4.28 -4.23
C GLN A 128 -14.04 -3.77 -4.36
N ALA A 129 -14.31 -2.62 -4.97
CA ALA A 129 -15.65 -2.11 -5.21
C ALA A 129 -15.66 -1.17 -6.42
N CYS A 130 -16.85 -0.99 -7.01
CA CYS A 130 -17.06 -0.03 -8.08
C CYS A 130 -18.14 0.97 -7.70
N PHE A 131 -17.93 2.21 -8.10
CA PHE A 131 -18.78 3.35 -7.79
C PHE A 131 -19.08 4.09 -9.09
N ASN A 132 -20.36 4.27 -9.40
CA ASN A 132 -20.79 5.25 -10.38
C ASN A 132 -20.78 6.62 -9.72
N MET A 133 -20.15 7.59 -10.38
CA MET A 133 -20.12 8.99 -9.97
C MET A 133 -21.07 9.75 -10.89
N ASP A 134 -22.02 10.48 -10.31
CA ASP A 134 -22.87 11.41 -11.05
C ASP A 134 -22.76 12.79 -10.40
N HIS A 135 -22.38 13.77 -11.20
CA HIS A 135 -22.23 15.16 -10.76
C HIS A 135 -23.27 16.05 -11.45
N GLY A 136 -24.53 15.87 -11.05
CA GLY A 136 -25.65 16.75 -11.39
C GLY A 136 -25.85 16.95 -12.90
N GLY A 137 -25.57 15.93 -13.72
CA GLY A 137 -25.73 15.98 -15.17
C GLY A 137 -24.65 16.73 -15.95
N THR A 138 -23.59 17.22 -15.30
CA THR A 138 -22.45 17.85 -16.00
C THR A 138 -21.51 16.80 -16.59
N TRP A 139 -21.23 15.76 -15.80
CA TRP A 139 -20.42 14.62 -16.19
C TRP A 139 -20.81 13.40 -15.36
N GLN A 140 -20.53 12.22 -15.91
CA GLN A 140 -20.65 10.94 -15.21
C GLN A 140 -19.32 10.21 -15.25
N GLY A 141 -19.04 9.45 -14.20
CA GLY A 141 -17.82 8.67 -14.12
C GLY A 141 -17.99 7.33 -13.44
N LEU A 142 -16.96 6.52 -13.59
CA LEU A 142 -16.79 5.24 -12.96
C LEU A 142 -15.54 5.33 -12.10
N LEU A 143 -15.66 4.99 -10.83
CA LEU A 143 -14.54 4.84 -9.92
C LEU A 143 -14.48 3.39 -9.47
N GLN A 144 -13.37 2.73 -9.76
CA GLN A 144 -13.06 1.40 -9.24
C GLN A 144 -12.01 1.56 -8.16
N LEU A 145 -12.21 0.88 -7.04
CA LEU A 145 -11.27 0.85 -5.93
C LEU A 145 -10.94 -0.61 -5.61
N ALA A 146 -9.68 -0.91 -5.40
CA ALA A 146 -9.22 -2.22 -4.94
C ALA A 146 -8.23 -2.02 -3.80
N ALA A 147 -8.33 -2.85 -2.77
CA ALA A 147 -7.57 -2.79 -1.53
C ALA A 147 -6.91 -4.15 -1.25
N GLY A 148 -5.92 -4.17 -0.36
CA GLY A 148 -5.24 -5.41 0.06
C GLY A 148 -4.53 -6.11 -1.10
N GLY A 149 -4.01 -5.35 -2.06
CA GLY A 149 -3.31 -5.84 -3.25
C GLY A 149 -4.17 -6.64 -4.23
N THR A 150 -5.49 -6.53 -4.10
CA THR A 150 -6.41 -6.89 -5.19
C THR A 150 -6.11 -5.97 -6.38
N ALA A 151 -5.82 -6.56 -7.55
CA ALA A 151 -5.53 -5.80 -8.75
C ALA A 151 -6.82 -5.46 -9.51
N ILE A 152 -6.92 -4.24 -10.03
CA ILE A 152 -7.98 -3.91 -11.00
C ILE A 152 -7.55 -4.49 -12.36
N ILE A 153 -8.18 -5.58 -12.78
CA ILE A 153 -7.88 -6.24 -14.07
C ILE A 153 -9.08 -6.06 -15.00
N ASN A 154 -8.84 -5.53 -16.20
CA ASN A 154 -9.86 -5.36 -17.26
C ASN A 154 -11.09 -4.54 -16.83
N ASN A 155 -10.92 -3.58 -15.93
CA ASN A 155 -12.01 -2.77 -15.39
C ASN A 155 -13.18 -3.61 -14.83
N LYS A 156 -12.93 -4.82 -14.29
CA LYS A 156 -13.96 -5.68 -13.71
C LYS A 156 -14.06 -5.52 -12.19
N CYS A 157 -15.30 -5.56 -11.70
CA CYS A 157 -15.66 -5.44 -10.29
C CYS A 157 -16.07 -6.82 -9.78
N ASP A 158 -15.37 -7.38 -8.78
CA ASP A 158 -15.67 -8.74 -8.30
C ASP A 158 -16.73 -8.80 -7.19
N SER A 159 -17.14 -7.65 -6.63
CA SER A 159 -17.95 -7.62 -5.40
C SER A 159 -19.30 -6.90 -5.54
N VAL A 160 -19.37 -5.58 -5.86
CA VAL A 160 -20.61 -4.78 -5.90
C VAL A 160 -20.40 -3.43 -6.63
N THR A 161 -21.44 -2.92 -7.29
CA THR A 161 -21.53 -1.55 -7.84
C THR A 161 -22.43 -0.67 -6.97
N TYR A 162 -21.95 0.51 -6.57
CA TYR A 162 -22.70 1.53 -5.83
C TYR A 162 -22.78 2.83 -6.64
N THR A 163 -23.70 3.73 -6.28
CA THR A 163 -23.71 5.09 -6.85
C THR A 163 -23.32 6.07 -5.76
N LEU A 164 -22.28 6.86 -6.01
CA LEU A 164 -21.90 8.02 -5.22
C LEU A 164 -22.46 9.26 -5.93
N THR A 165 -23.41 9.92 -5.28
CA THR A 165 -23.79 11.28 -5.66
C THR A 165 -22.74 12.22 -5.06
N VAL A 166 -21.98 12.90 -5.92
CA VAL A 166 -20.89 13.80 -5.51
C VAL A 166 -21.29 15.24 -5.69
#